data_AF-A0A2G7H534-F1
#
_entry.id   AF-A0A2G7H534-F1
#
_cell.length_a   1.000
_cell.length_b   1.000
_cell.length_c   1.000
_cell.angle_alpha   90.00
_cell.angle_beta   90.00
_cell.angle_gamma   90.00
#
_symmetry.space_group_name_H-M   'P 1'
#
loop_
_entity.id
_entity.type
_entity.pdbx_description
1 polymer ?
#
loop_
_entity_poly.entity_id
_entity_poly.type
_entity_poly.pdbx_seq_one_letter_code
_entity_poly.pdbx_strand_id
1 'polypeptide(L)'
;MISTTPTPTTTASGTHLLRQWPFLIAGLLFGVLLIKSEAASWYRIQEMFRFQSMHMYGLIGSAVLTGLITTTLLRRSGLHALNGETIHVPAKEGPTRRYVLGGLIFGLGWGLAGVCPGPIFALLGSHLLPMLIVLTAALVGTWAYGAVQHRL
;
A
#
# COMPACT_ATOMS: atom_id res chain seq x y z
N MET A 1 -11.67 28.38 0.03
CA MET A 1 -12.26 28.03 1.33
C MET A 1 -12.45 26.53 1.41
N ILE A 2 -11.35 25.79 1.60
CA ILE A 2 -11.37 24.39 2.03
C ILE A 2 -10.81 24.46 3.44
N SER A 3 -11.69 24.39 4.44
CA SER A 3 -11.27 24.28 5.84
C SER A 3 -10.61 22.93 6.04
N THR A 4 -9.29 22.88 5.89
CA THR A 4 -8.47 21.89 6.58
C THR A 4 -8.53 22.26 8.06
N THR A 5 -9.53 21.78 8.77
CA THR A 5 -9.38 21.64 10.22
C THR A 5 -8.18 20.73 10.44
N PRO A 6 -7.10 21.20 11.08
CA PRO A 6 -6.03 20.32 11.47
C PRO A 6 -6.62 19.32 12.47
N THR A 7 -6.67 18.04 12.11
CA THR A 7 -6.90 16.98 13.07
C THR A 7 -5.86 17.15 14.17
N PRO A 8 -6.25 17.29 15.46
CA PRO A 8 -5.27 17.38 16.52
C PRO A 8 -4.49 16.08 16.57
N THR A 9 -3.27 16.08 16.02
CA THR A 9 -2.22 15.13 16.39
C THR A 9 -1.92 15.39 17.85
N THR A 10 -2.65 14.68 18.72
CA THR A 10 -2.43 14.66 20.16
C THR A 10 -1.00 14.20 20.43
N THR A 11 -0.16 15.19 20.69
CA THR A 11 0.87 15.28 21.72
C THR A 11 1.56 13.98 22.11
N ALA A 12 2.85 13.92 21.77
CA ALA A 12 3.83 12.99 22.31
C ALA A 12 3.74 12.87 23.85
N SER A 13 3.68 11.63 24.37
CA SER A 13 4.03 11.36 25.77
C SER A 13 4.38 9.88 26.00
N GLY A 14 5.68 9.58 26.16
CA GLY A 14 6.28 8.53 27.01
C GLY A 14 5.99 7.02 26.80
N THR A 15 4.84 6.61 26.26
CA THR A 15 4.38 5.19 26.20
C THR A 15 4.09 4.72 24.77
N HIS A 16 4.60 5.43 23.76
CA HIS A 16 4.33 5.16 22.34
C HIS A 16 5.13 4.00 21.73
N LEU A 17 6.31 3.67 22.26
CA LEU A 17 7.20 2.68 21.66
C LEU A 17 6.67 1.22 21.80
N LEU A 18 6.12 0.88 22.96
CA LEU A 18 5.52 -0.44 23.24
C LEU A 18 4.25 -0.70 22.42
N ARG A 19 3.50 0.36 22.10
CA ARG A 19 2.29 0.29 21.26
C ARG A 19 2.61 0.18 19.77
N GLN A 20 3.82 0.54 19.36
CA GLN A 20 4.30 0.42 17.98
C GLN A 20 4.89 -0.97 17.67
N TRP A 21 5.31 -1.74 18.69
CA TRP A 21 5.82 -3.09 18.51
C TRP A 21 4.93 -4.04 17.69
N PRO A 22 3.60 -4.12 17.89
CA PRO A 22 2.77 -4.97 17.05
C PRO A 22 2.82 -4.57 15.56
N PHE A 23 2.98 -3.28 15.24
CA PHE A 23 3.11 -2.82 13.86
C PHE A 23 4.47 -3.19 13.27
N LEU A 24 5.55 -3.11 14.06
CA LEU A 24 6.88 -3.54 13.64
C LEU A 24 6.94 -5.05 13.41
N ILE A 25 6.34 -5.84 14.31
CA ILE A 25 6.24 -7.30 14.16
C ILE A 25 5.40 -7.65 12.94
N ALA A 26 4.26 -6.99 12.73
CA ALA A 26 3.43 -7.19 11.54
C ALA A 26 4.19 -6.85 10.24
N GLY A 27 4.94 -5.74 10.22
CA GLY A 27 5.79 -5.36 9.08
C GLY A 27 6.92 -6.36 8.81
N LEU A 28 7.57 -6.86 9.86
CA LEU A 28 8.63 -7.87 9.75
C LEU A 28 8.05 -9.21 9.24
N LEU A 29 6.94 -9.67 9.82
CA LEU A 29 6.25 -10.88 9.37
C LEU A 29 5.79 -10.75 7.92
N PHE A 30 5.25 -9.60 7.53
CA PHE A 30 4.86 -9.30 6.15
C PHE A 30 6.07 -9.37 5.21
N GLY A 31 7.19 -8.75 5.57
CA GLY A 31 8.43 -8.81 4.78
C GLY A 31 8.98 -10.23 4.63
N VAL A 32 9.04 -11.00 5.73
CA VAL A 32 9.49 -12.39 5.74
C VAL A 32 8.59 -13.27 4.87
N LEU A 33 7.27 -13.10 4.98
CA LEU A 33 6.29 -13.80 4.13
C LEU A 33 6.50 -13.48 2.66
N LEU A 34 6.70 -12.21 2.29
CA LEU A 34 6.93 -11.80 0.90
C LEU A 34 8.19 -12.44 0.29
N ILE A 35 9.29 -12.50 1.06
CA ILE A 35 10.53 -13.14 0.62
C ILE A 35 10.34 -14.67 0.50
N LYS A 36 9.73 -15.30 1.51
CA LYS A 36 9.44 -16.74 1.53
C LYS A 36 8.51 -17.20 0.42
N SER A 37 7.58 -16.35 0.01
CA SER A 37 6.57 -16.69 -1.00
C SER A 37 7.10 -16.63 -2.43
N GLU A 38 8.33 -16.13 -2.64
CA GLU A 38 8.91 -15.79 -3.96
C GLU A 38 8.02 -14.89 -4.85
N ALA A 39 6.92 -14.39 -4.28
CA ALA A 39 5.95 -13.50 -4.93
C ALA A 39 6.55 -12.13 -5.23
N ALA A 40 7.72 -11.84 -4.65
CA ALA A 40 8.54 -10.67 -4.93
C ALA A 40 9.43 -10.85 -6.18
N SER A 41 9.58 -12.06 -6.72
CA SER A 41 10.46 -12.25 -7.88
C SER A 41 9.83 -11.67 -9.15
N TRP A 42 10.64 -10.89 -9.88
CA TRP A 42 10.27 -10.30 -11.16
C TRP A 42 9.70 -11.32 -12.16
N TYR A 43 10.27 -12.53 -12.15
CA TYR A 43 9.88 -13.62 -13.04
C TYR A 43 8.42 -14.08 -12.83
N ARG A 44 7.94 -14.14 -11.58
CA ARG A 44 6.56 -14.57 -11.28
C ARG A 44 5.52 -13.54 -11.72
N ILE A 45 5.82 -12.25 -11.61
CA ILE A 45 4.92 -11.19 -12.07
C ILE A 45 4.79 -11.22 -13.61
N GLN A 46 5.90 -11.41 -14.33
CA GLN A 46 5.83 -11.56 -15.79
C GLN A 46 5.07 -12.82 -16.23
N GLU A 47 5.19 -13.91 -15.48
CA GLU A 47 4.48 -15.17 -15.75
C GLU A 47 2.97 -15.07 -15.51
N MET A 48 2.54 -14.17 -14.60
CA MET A 48 1.13 -13.79 -14.45
C MET A 48 0.61 -13.06 -15.69
N PHE A 49 1.33 -12.07 -16.20
CA PHE A 49 0.96 -11.34 -17.42
C PHE A 49 0.98 -12.21 -18.69
N ARG A 50 1.76 -13.30 -18.70
CA ARG A 50 1.78 -14.31 -19.77
C ARG A 50 0.68 -15.38 -19.62
N PHE A 51 -0.25 -15.22 -18.67
CA PHE A 51 -1.39 -16.13 -18.40
C PHE A 51 -1.00 -17.59 -18.11
N GLN A 52 0.21 -17.86 -17.63
CA GLN A 52 0.71 -19.22 -17.39
C GLN A 52 0.44 -19.75 -15.96
N SER A 53 -0.05 -18.93 -15.02
CA SER A 53 -0.19 -19.33 -13.61
C SER A 53 -1.55 -18.96 -12.99
N MET A 54 -2.45 -19.94 -12.87
CA MET A 54 -3.73 -19.79 -12.15
C MET A 54 -3.52 -19.46 -10.65
N HIS A 55 -2.36 -19.83 -10.09
CA HIS A 55 -2.06 -19.73 -8.67
C HIS A 55 -1.82 -18.28 -8.18
N MET A 56 -1.21 -17.42 -9.02
CA MET A 56 -0.93 -16.01 -8.66
C MET A 56 -2.20 -15.15 -8.73
N TYR A 57 -3.08 -15.41 -9.70
CA TYR A 57 -4.40 -14.78 -9.77
C TYR A 57 -5.26 -15.11 -8.53
N GLY A 58 -5.19 -16.36 -8.04
CA GLY A 58 -5.82 -16.75 -6.79
C GLY A 58 -5.27 -16.02 -5.56
N LEU A 59 -3.96 -15.72 -5.53
CA LEU A 59 -3.33 -14.98 -4.44
C LEU A 59 -3.78 -13.51 -4.42
N ILE A 60 -3.77 -12.83 -5.58
CA ILE A 60 -4.26 -11.44 -5.66
C ILE A 60 -5.76 -11.38 -5.39
N GLY A 61 -6.54 -12.32 -5.94
CA GLY A 61 -7.98 -12.39 -5.73
C GLY A 61 -8.35 -12.60 -4.26
N SER A 62 -7.68 -13.52 -3.56
CA SER A 62 -7.90 -13.75 -2.13
C SER A 62 -7.48 -12.57 -1.27
N ALA A 63 -6.38 -11.87 -1.61
CA ALA A 63 -5.98 -10.65 -0.93
C ALA A 63 -7.02 -9.53 -1.06
N VAL A 64 -7.53 -9.30 -2.28
CA VAL A 64 -8.59 -8.31 -2.54
C VAL A 64 -9.89 -8.69 -1.83
N LEU A 65 -10.28 -9.96 -1.88
CA LEU A 65 -11.48 -10.45 -1.23
C LEU A 65 -11.39 -10.32 0.29
N THR A 66 -10.25 -10.68 0.88
CA THR A 66 -9.99 -10.53 2.32
C THR A 66 -10.07 -9.05 2.71
N GLY A 67 -9.41 -8.17 1.96
CA GLY A 67 -9.48 -6.72 2.20
C GLY A 67 -10.92 -6.18 2.12
N LEU A 68 -11.70 -6.64 1.13
CA LEU A 68 -13.11 -6.25 0.99
C LEU A 68 -13.97 -6.73 2.16
N ILE A 69 -13.81 -8.00 2.57
CA ILE A 69 -14.54 -8.59 3.70
C ILE A 69 -14.16 -7.87 5.00
N THR A 70 -12.87 -7.74 5.29
CA THR A 70 -12.38 -7.06 6.50
C THR A 70 -12.87 -5.62 6.55
N THR A 71 -12.77 -4.86 5.45
CA THR A 71 -13.23 -3.45 5.43
C THR A 71 -14.74 -3.34 5.59
N THR A 72 -15.50 -4.25 4.96
CA THR A 72 -16.98 -4.26 5.06
C THR A 72 -17.44 -4.63 6.46
N LEU A 73 -16.78 -5.62 7.09
CA LEU A 73 -17.04 -6.00 8.48
C LEU A 73 -16.71 -4.84 9.43
N LEU A 74 -15.58 -4.16 9.20
CA LEU A 74 -15.17 -3.00 9.99
C LEU A 74 -16.20 -1.87 9.91
N ARG A 75 -16.74 -1.61 8.72
CA ARG A 75 -17.81 -0.64 8.50
C ARG A 75 -19.14 -1.02 9.17
N ARG A 76 -19.46 -2.32 9.26
CA ARG A 76 -20.72 -2.82 9.85
C ARG A 76 -20.67 -2.94 11.36
N SER A 77 -19.53 -3.36 11.90
CA SER A 77 -19.39 -3.71 13.32
C SER A 77 -18.89 -2.56 14.19
N GLY A 78 -18.48 -1.42 13.60
CA GLY A 78 -18.05 -0.24 14.35
C GLY A 78 -16.91 -0.54 15.33
N LEU A 79 -16.03 -1.50 15.01
CA LEU A 79 -15.00 -1.96 15.94
C LEU A 79 -14.11 -0.78 16.36
N HIS A 80 -13.77 -0.76 17.64
CA HIS A 80 -12.82 0.17 18.21
C HIS A 80 -11.41 -0.23 17.80
N ALA A 81 -10.60 0.74 17.40
CA ALA A 81 -9.17 0.52 17.19
C ALA A 81 -8.53 0.06 18.52
N LEU A 82 -7.33 -0.51 18.45
CA LEU A 82 -6.48 -0.84 19.62
C LEU A 82 -6.25 0.34 20.58
N ASN A 83 -6.63 1.56 20.16
CA ASN A 83 -6.51 2.81 20.88
C ASN A 83 -7.85 3.28 21.53
N GLY A 84 -8.93 2.50 21.43
CA GLY A 84 -10.28 2.85 21.91
C GLY A 84 -11.07 3.77 20.97
N GLU A 85 -10.44 4.31 19.93
CA GLU A 85 -11.04 5.23 18.98
C GLU A 85 -11.92 4.48 17.97
N THR A 86 -13.12 4.98 17.68
CA THR A 86 -14.03 4.38 16.70
C THR A 86 -13.39 4.45 15.32
N ILE A 87 -13.27 3.31 14.63
CA ILE A 87 -12.71 3.28 13.28
C ILE A 87 -13.72 3.91 12.32
N HIS A 88 -13.56 5.21 12.07
CA HIS A 88 -14.33 5.91 11.06
C HIS A 88 -13.71 5.60 9.71
N VAL A 89 -14.35 4.73 8.94
CA VAL A 89 -13.97 4.51 7.54
C VAL A 89 -14.55 5.69 6.75
N PRO A 90 -13.72 6.64 6.29
CA PRO A 90 -14.22 7.81 5.57
C PRO A 90 -14.97 7.35 4.31
N ALA A 91 -16.04 8.06 3.97
CA ALA A 91 -16.79 7.79 2.76
C ALA A 91 -15.85 7.87 1.55
N LYS A 92 -15.89 6.84 0.70
CA LYS A 92 -15.09 6.81 -0.53
C LYS A 92 -15.47 8.03 -1.37
N GLU A 93 -14.53 8.95 -1.56
CA GLU A 93 -14.71 10.07 -2.49
C GLU A 93 -15.07 9.50 -3.87
N GLY A 94 -16.02 10.14 -4.55
CA GLY A 94 -16.50 9.69 -5.86
C GLY A 94 -15.35 9.57 -6.87
N PRO A 95 -15.50 8.77 -7.94
CA PRO A 95 -14.48 8.63 -8.96
C PRO A 95 -14.24 9.99 -9.64
N THR A 96 -13.23 10.72 -9.17
CA THR A 96 -12.80 11.96 -9.79
C THR A 96 -11.88 11.64 -10.97
N ARG A 97 -11.86 12.51 -11.98
CA ARG A 97 -10.97 12.40 -13.16
C ARG A 97 -9.50 12.23 -12.75
N ARG A 98 -9.12 12.78 -11.60
CA ARG A 98 -7.78 12.67 -10.99
C ARG A 98 -7.45 11.24 -10.58
N TYR A 99 -8.39 10.51 -9.95
CA TYR A 99 -8.18 9.12 -9.56
C TYR A 99 -8.08 8.17 -10.75
N VAL A 100 -8.87 8.39 -11.79
CA VAL A 100 -8.82 7.56 -13.01
C VAL A 100 -7.49 7.78 -13.74
N LEU A 101 -7.09 9.03 -13.95
CA LEU A 101 -5.83 9.36 -14.64
C LEU A 101 -4.61 8.89 -13.82
N GLY A 102 -4.61 9.13 -12.51
CA GLY A 102 -3.54 8.68 -11.62
C GLY A 102 -3.47 7.14 -11.55
N GLY A 103 -4.61 6.46 -11.47
CA GLY A 103 -4.68 5.00 -11.47
C GLY A 103 -4.16 4.37 -12.77
N LEU A 104 -4.46 4.98 -13.92
CA LEU A 104 -3.93 4.54 -15.21
C LEU A 104 -2.42 4.71 -15.30
N ILE A 105 -1.89 5.89 -14.95
CA ILE A 105 -0.44 6.17 -14.99
C ILE A 105 0.30 5.25 -14.01
N PHE A 106 -0.23 5.08 -12.80
CA PHE A 106 0.33 4.19 -11.79
C PHE A 106 0.30 2.72 -12.23
N GLY A 107 -0.82 2.26 -12.79
CA GLY A 107 -0.97 0.89 -13.31
C GLY A 107 -0.05 0.60 -14.48
N LEU A 108 0.12 1.54 -15.42
CA LEU A 108 1.07 1.42 -16.53
C LEU A 108 2.51 1.37 -16.01
N GLY A 109 2.87 2.23 -15.06
CA GLY A 109 4.18 2.22 -14.41
C GLY A 109 4.45 0.89 -13.70
N TRP A 110 3.47 0.37 -12.96
CA TRP A 110 3.57 -0.94 -12.30
C TRP A 110 3.73 -2.10 -13.29
N GLY A 111 2.98 -2.10 -14.40
CA GLY A 111 3.09 -3.12 -15.44
C GLY A 111 4.43 -3.11 -16.17
N LEU A 112 4.97 -1.92 -16.49
CA LEU A 112 6.29 -1.76 -17.10
C LEU A 112 7.42 -2.13 -16.15
N ALA A 113 7.30 -1.71 -14.88
CA ALA A 113 8.28 -1.95 -13.85
C ALA A 113 8.11 -3.31 -13.16
N GLY A 114 7.17 -4.17 -13.55
CA GLY A 114 7.07 -5.58 -13.13
C GLY A 114 7.19 -5.86 -11.62
N VAL A 115 6.95 -4.88 -10.75
CA VAL A 115 7.21 -4.97 -9.30
C VAL A 115 6.18 -4.20 -8.50
N CYS A 116 5.54 -4.86 -7.54
CA CYS A 116 4.54 -4.25 -6.69
C CYS A 116 5.19 -3.32 -5.64
N PRO A 117 4.53 -2.22 -5.23
CA PRO A 117 5.09 -1.31 -4.22
C PRO A 117 5.40 -1.97 -2.87
N GLY A 118 4.65 -3.02 -2.48
CA GLY A 118 4.92 -3.77 -1.24
C GLY A 118 6.26 -4.51 -1.25
N PRO A 119 6.47 -5.44 -2.21
CA PRO A 119 7.74 -6.12 -2.41
C PRO A 119 8.95 -5.22 -2.60
N ILE A 120 8.84 -4.03 -3.22
CA ILE A 120 9.99 -3.12 -3.41
C ILE A 120 10.70 -2.87 -2.08
N PHE A 121 9.97 -2.64 -0.99
CA PHE A 121 10.55 -2.40 0.33
C PHE A 121 11.20 -3.66 0.93
N ALA A 122 10.62 -4.83 0.70
CA ALA A 122 11.19 -6.10 1.17
C ALA A 122 12.47 -6.48 0.39
N LEU A 123 12.46 -6.30 -0.94
CA LEU A 123 13.59 -6.58 -1.85
C LEU A 123 14.74 -5.59 -1.69
N LEU A 124 14.47 -4.35 -1.27
CA LEU A 124 15.51 -3.38 -0.97
C LEU A 124 16.44 -3.90 0.15
N GLY A 125 15.89 -4.63 1.13
CA GLY A 125 16.68 -5.29 2.18
C GLY A 125 17.60 -6.40 1.67
N SER A 126 17.35 -6.93 0.47
CA SER A 126 18.19 -7.96 -0.19
C SER A 126 19.25 -7.40 -1.15
N HIS A 127 19.57 -6.10 -1.07
CA HIS A 127 20.61 -5.43 -1.88
C HIS A 127 20.44 -5.50 -3.41
N LEU A 128 19.21 -5.59 -3.93
CA LEU A 128 18.98 -5.50 -5.38
C LEU A 128 19.04 -4.04 -5.86
N LEU A 129 20.14 -3.67 -6.53
CA LEU A 129 20.35 -2.37 -7.16
C LEU A 129 19.19 -1.90 -8.07
N PRO A 130 18.57 -2.74 -8.91
CA PRO A 130 17.44 -2.31 -9.75
C PRO A 130 16.22 -1.85 -8.95
N MET A 131 15.98 -2.43 -7.77
CA MET A 131 14.84 -2.09 -6.93
C MET A 131 15.02 -0.72 -6.27
N LEU A 132 16.26 -0.34 -5.96
CA LEU A 132 16.58 1.01 -5.47
C LEU A 132 16.26 2.08 -6.51
N ILE A 133 16.56 1.82 -7.79
CA ILE A 133 16.29 2.75 -8.90
C ILE A 133 14.77 2.94 -9.09
N VAL A 134 14.00 1.84 -9.09
CA VAL A 134 12.54 1.92 -9.22
C VAL A 134 11.92 2.65 -8.03
N LEU A 135 12.41 2.39 -6.81
CA LEU A 135 11.95 3.06 -5.60
C LEU A 135 12.22 4.56 -5.65
N THR A 136 13.45 4.97 -6.00
CA THR A 136 13.80 6.40 -6.06
C THR A 136 13.03 7.10 -7.18
N ALA A 137 12.84 6.48 -8.34
CA ALA A 137 12.00 7.01 -9.41
C ALA A 137 10.53 7.15 -8.97
N ALA A 138 9.97 6.17 -8.26
CA ALA A 138 8.61 6.24 -7.72
C ALA A 138 8.45 7.34 -6.66
N LEU A 139 9.46 7.54 -5.80
CA LEU A 139 9.48 8.61 -4.81
C LEU A 139 9.57 9.99 -5.48
N VAL A 140 10.44 10.15 -6.47
CA VAL A 140 10.56 11.40 -7.24
C VAL A 140 9.26 11.69 -7.99
N GLY A 141 8.65 10.67 -8.61
CA GLY A 141 7.37 10.80 -9.31
C GLY A 141 6.21 11.21 -8.39
N THR A 142 6.11 10.61 -7.21
CA THR A 142 5.09 10.98 -6.22
C THR A 142 5.32 12.37 -5.64
N TRP A 143 6.59 12.76 -5.39
CA TRP A 143 6.93 14.10 -4.95
C TRP A 143 6.63 15.17 -6.01
N ALA A 144 7.00 14.92 -7.27
CA ALA A 144 6.70 15.80 -8.39
C ALA A 144 5.17 15.94 -8.58
N TYR A 145 4.43 14.84 -8.51
CA TYR A 145 2.97 14.88 -8.55
C TYR A 145 2.40 15.71 -7.38
N GLY A 146 2.89 15.53 -6.15
CA GLY A 146 2.45 16.31 -5.00
C GLY A 146 2.74 17.81 -5.12
N ALA A 147 3.89 18.19 -5.66
CA ALA A 147 4.25 19.59 -5.92
C ALA A 147 3.36 20.23 -7.01
N VAL A 148 3.00 19.45 -8.03
CA VAL A 148 2.18 19.90 -9.16
C VAL A 148 0.67 19.85 -8.82
N GLN A 149 0.24 18.97 -7.93
CA GLN A 149 -1.16 18.82 -7.51
C GLN A 149 -1.71 20.10 -6.86
N HIS A 150 -0.88 20.90 -6.19
CA HIS A 150 -1.32 22.18 -5.64
C HIS A 150 -1.65 23.22 -6.73
N ARG A 151 -1.27 22.96 -7.99
CA ARG A 151 -1.54 23.82 -9.15
C ARG A 151 -2.61 23.26 -10.11
N LEU A 152 -3.21 22.08 -9.86
CA LEU A 152 -4.26 21.44 -10.68
C LEU A 152 -5.59 21.22 -9.94
#